data_AF-K2H8F9-F1
#
_entry.id   AF-K2H8F9-F1
#
_cell.length_a   1.000
_cell.length_b   1.000
_cell.length_c   1.000
_cell.angle_alpha   90.00
_cell.angle_beta   90.00
_cell.angle_gamma   90.00
#
_symmetry.space_group_name_H-M   'P 1'
#
loop_
_entity.id
_entity.type
_entity.pdbx_description
1 polymer ?
#
loop_
_entity_poly.entity_id
_entity_poly.type
_entity_poly.pdbx_seq_one_letter_code
_entity_poly.pdbx_strand_id
1 'polypeptide(L)' 'MSKQEIEARIAELKSDYIRVQGDMDKLEANGGNVERAEAQLEKIESELSDLKKELRQK' A
#
# COMPACT_ATOMS: atom_id res chain seq x y z
N MET A 1 13.58 11.35 5.87
CA MET A 1 13.38 11.75 4.47
C MET A 1 13.05 13.25 4.40
N SER A 2 13.28 13.89 3.25
CA SER A 2 12.73 15.19 2.89
C SER A 2 11.22 15.08 2.61
N LYS A 3 10.53 16.21 2.63
CA LYS A 3 9.09 16.26 2.29
C LYS A 3 8.79 15.62 0.93
N GLN A 4 9.61 15.93 -0.07
CA GLN A 4 9.45 15.42 -1.44
C GLN A 4 9.67 13.91 -1.53
N GLU A 5 10.67 13.37 -0.82
CA GLU A 5 10.90 11.93 -0.76
C GLU A 5 9.73 11.18 -0.10
N ILE A 6 9.15 11.75 0.97
CA ILE A 6 7.98 11.16 1.64
C ILE A 6 6.77 11.16 0.70
N GLU A 7 6.51 12.27 0.00
CA GLU A 7 5.41 12.38 -0.97
C GLU A 7 5.59 11.40 -2.14
N ALA A 8 6.81 11.26 -2.66
CA ALA A 8 7.14 10.29 -3.69
C ALA A 8 6.90 8.85 -3.21
N ARG A 9 7.36 8.51 -2.00
CA ARG A 9 7.16 7.18 -1.42
C ARG A 9 5.68 6.87 -1.19
N ILE A 10 4.89 7.84 -0.73
CA ILE A 10 3.44 7.70 -0.59
C ILE A 10 2.78 7.43 -1.95
N ALA A 11 3.23 8.10 -3.02
CA ALA A 11 2.70 7.88 -4.37
C ALA A 11 3.02 6.46 -4.87
N GLU A 12 4.24 5.98 -4.66
CA GLU A 12 4.64 4.60 -4.99
C GLU A 12 3.76 3.58 -4.25
N LEU A 13 3.63 3.71 -2.93
CA LEU A 13 2.84 2.78 -2.12
C LEU A 13 1.36 2.76 -2.51
N LYS A 14 0.79 3.90 -2.91
CA LYS A 14 -0.58 3.94 -3.44
C LYS A 14 -0.70 3.20 -4.77
N SER A 15 0.29 3.32 -5.65
CA SER A 15 0.32 2.57 -6.91
C SER A 15 0.43 1.07 -6.65
N ASP A 16 1.27 0.66 -5.70
CA ASP A 16 1.39 -0.74 -5.30
C ASP A 16 0.11 -1.28 -4.66
N TYR A 17 -0.55 -0.48 -3.81
CA TYR A 17 -1.84 -0.83 -3.21
C TYR A 17 -2.87 -1.19 -4.29
N ILE A 18 -3.05 -0.31 -5.28
CA ILE A 18 -4.01 -0.51 -6.38
C ILE A 18 -3.68 -1.79 -7.17
N ARG A 19 -2.40 -2.04 -7.42
CA ARG A 19 -1.96 -3.25 -8.13
C ARG A 19 -2.27 -4.51 -7.32
N VAL A 20 -1.88 -4.54 -6.05
CA VAL A 20 -2.11 -5.70 -5.16
C VAL A 20 -3.60 -5.97 -5.00
N GLN A 21 -4.42 -4.92 -4.84
CA GLN A 21 -5.87 -5.05 -4.77
C GLN A 21 -6.44 -5.63 -6.07
N GLY A 22 -6.03 -5.13 -7.24
CA GLY A 22 -6.48 -5.67 -8.52
C GLY A 22 -6.04 -7.11 -8.79
N ASP A 23 -4.88 -7.51 -8.28
CA ASP A 23 -4.41 -8.91 -8.34
C ASP A 23 -5.19 -9.81 -7.35
N MET A 24 -5.53 -9.29 -6.17
CA MET A 24 -6.36 -9.95 -5.17
C MET A 24 -7.77 -10.21 -5.69
N ASP A 25 -8.42 -9.22 -6.29
CA ASP A 25 -9.78 -9.35 -6.86
C ASP A 25 -9.83 -10.46 -7.92
N LYS A 26 -8.79 -10.54 -8.77
CA LYS A 26 -8.66 -11.62 -9.76
C LYS A 26 -8.42 -12.97 -9.11
N LEU A 27 -7.64 -13.02 -8.03
CA LEU A 27 -7.35 -14.26 -7.31
C LEU A 27 -8.62 -14.79 -6.64
N GLU A 28 -9.38 -13.92 -5.99
CA GLU A 28 -10.67 -14.23 -5.37
C GLU A 28 -11.68 -14.72 -6.40
N ALA A 29 -11.81 -14.04 -7.54
CA ALA A 29 -12.72 -14.43 -8.62
C ALA A 29 -12.43 -15.83 -9.18
N ASN A 30 -11.19 -16.30 -9.06
CA ASN A 30 -10.76 -17.65 -9.47
C ASN A 30 -10.78 -18.66 -8.32
N GLY A 31 -11.33 -18.29 -7.14
CA GLY A 31 -11.39 -19.15 -5.95
C GLY A 31 -10.03 -19.38 -5.27
N GLY A 32 -9.06 -18.51 -5.52
CA GLY A 32 -7.72 -18.57 -4.92
C GLY A 32 -7.67 -18.02 -3.49
N ASN A 33 -6.65 -18.41 -2.72
CA ASN A 33 -6.41 -17.89 -1.37
C ASN A 33 -5.85 -16.45 -1.42
N VAL A 34 -6.54 -15.52 -0.77
CA VAL A 34 -6.19 -14.08 -0.74
C VAL A 34 -5.39 -13.63 0.50
N GLU A 35 -5.18 -14.48 1.50
CA GLU A 35 -4.55 -14.11 2.80
C GLU A 35 -3.19 -13.42 2.62
N ARG A 36 -2.41 -13.86 1.63
CA ARG A 36 -1.11 -13.23 1.33
C ARG A 36 -1.25 -11.83 0.75
N ALA A 37 -2.25 -11.61 -0.09
CA ALA A 37 -2.52 -10.31 -0.68
C ALA A 37 -3.09 -9.35 0.39
N GLU A 38 -4.00 -9.82 1.24
CA GLU A 38 -4.52 -9.07 2.39
C GLU A 38 -3.39 -8.65 3.34
N ALA A 39 -2.52 -9.58 3.73
CA ALA A 39 -1.37 -9.28 4.58
C ALA A 39 -0.37 -8.30 3.92
N GLN A 40 -0.33 -8.24 2.59
CA GLN A 40 0.46 -7.26 1.87
C GLN A 40 -0.21 -5.88 1.87
N LEU A 41 -1.53 -5.82 1.66
CA LEU A 41 -2.30 -4.57 1.75
C LEU A 41 -2.21 -3.95 3.15
N GLU A 42 -2.34 -4.75 4.22
CA GLU A 42 -2.19 -4.27 5.60
C GLU A 42 -0.81 -3.63 5.86
N LYS A 43 0.26 -4.23 5.32
CA LYS A 43 1.61 -3.67 5.43
C LYS A 43 1.72 -2.33 4.70
N ILE A 44 1.16 -2.23 3.50
CA ILE A 44 1.15 -1.00 2.71
C ILE A 44 0.35 0.09 3.45
N GLU A 45 -0.79 -0.25 4.03
CA GLU A 45 -1.62 0.68 4.80
C GLU A 45 -0.92 1.20 6.06
N SER A 46 -0.21 0.31 6.76
CA SER A 46 0.61 0.68 7.92
C SER A 46 1.72 1.66 7.52
N GLU A 47 2.50 1.35 6.47
CA GLU A 47 3.58 2.21 5.97
C GLU A 47 3.04 3.57 5.50
N LEU A 48 1.90 3.58 4.78
CA LEU A 48 1.22 4.81 4.37
C LEU A 48 0.77 5.67 5.56
N SER A 49 0.26 5.04 6.62
CA SER A 49 -0.15 5.74 7.84
C SER A 49 1.04 6.43 8.50
N ASP A 50 2.17 5.74 8.60
CA ASP A 50 3.37 6.25 9.24
C ASP A 50 4.03 7.35 8.41
N LEU A 51 4.13 7.19 7.10
CA LEU A 51 4.62 8.25 6.20
C LEU A 51 3.73 9.49 6.23
N LYS A 52 2.40 9.34 6.29
CA LYS A 52 1.48 10.48 6.45
C LYS A 52 1.66 11.18 7.80
N LYS A 53 1.99 10.45 8.87
CA LYS A 53 2.33 11.07 10.17
C LYS A 53 3.65 11.83 10.07
N GLU A 54 4.68 11.24 9.47
CA GLU A 54 5.99 11.91 9.27
C GLU A 54 5.81 13.17 8.42
N LEU A 55 5.05 13.10 7.31
CA LEU A 55 4.79 14.23 6.43
C LEU A 55 4.12 15.41 7.14
N ARG A 56 3.21 15.14 8.09
CA ARG A 56 2.55 16.19 8.88
C ARG A 56 3.50 16.88 9.87
N GLN A 57 4.60 16.23 10.23
CA GLN A 57 5.61 16.76 11.16
C GLN A 57 6.75 17.49 10.45
N LYS A 58 6.73 17.54 9.10
CA LYS A 58 7.67 18.30 8.26
C LYS A 58 7.10 19.67 7.92
#